data_AF-A0A6C0IRV3-F1
#
_entry.id   AF-A0A6C0IRV3-F1
#
_cell.length_a   1.000
_cell.length_b   1.000
_cell.length_c   1.000
_cell.angle_alpha   90.00
_cell.angle_beta   90.00
_cell.angle_gamma   90.00
#
_symmetry.space_group_name_H-M   'P 1'
#
loop_
_entity.id
_entity.type
_entity.pdbx_description
1 polymer ?
#
loop_
_entity_poly.entity_id
_entity_poly.type
_entity_poly.pdbx_seq_one_letter_code
_entity_poly.pdbx_strand_id
1 'polypeptide(L)'
;MNGELNTEEQMLSYIQKNNYLVLYPDKTIKLYTSLRDIEKDILISPSSISKKMKNNRISDKWCICVSKGSKYTFFIEKLMI
;
A
#
# COMPACT_ATOMS: atom_id res chain seq x y z
N MET A 1 20.43 5.37 11.96
CA MET A 1 20.81 5.48 10.53
C MET A 1 19.98 6.60 9.94
N ASN A 2 20.63 7.65 9.45
CA ASN A 2 19.96 8.84 8.91
C ASN A 2 19.13 8.42 7.69
N GLY A 3 17.80 8.49 7.80
CA GLY A 3 16.86 8.00 6.80
C GLY A 3 16.66 8.95 5.61
N GLU A 4 17.63 9.82 5.35
CA GLU A 4 17.56 10.80 4.26
C GLU A 4 18.05 10.16 2.96
N LEU A 5 17.24 10.31 1.91
CA LEU A 5 17.54 9.87 0.55
C LEU A 5 18.08 11.09 -0.20
N ASN A 6 19.40 11.18 -0.32
CA ASN A 6 20.09 12.38 -0.80
C ASN A 6 20.50 12.31 -2.28
N THR A 7 20.32 11.16 -2.93
CA THR A 7 20.58 10.99 -4.36
C THR A 7 19.36 10.43 -5.09
N GLU A 8 19.33 10.64 -6.41
CA GLU A 8 18.31 10.11 -7.29
C GLU A 8 18.29 8.57 -7.25
N GLU A 9 19.46 7.91 -7.24
CA GLU A 9 19.56 6.45 -7.19
C GLU A 9 19.03 5.88 -5.87
N GLN A 10 19.26 6.57 -4.75
CA GLN A 10 18.73 6.18 -3.45
C GLN A 10 17.20 6.29 -3.44
N MET A 11 16.66 7.38 -4.00
CA MET A 11 15.21 7.56 -4.14
C MET A 11 14.60 6.49 -5.05
N LEU A 12 15.19 6.25 -6.22
CA LEU A 12 14.71 5.25 -7.17
C LEU A 12 14.75 3.84 -6.56
N SER A 13 15.86 3.48 -5.90
CA SER A 13 15.99 2.19 -5.21
C SER A 13 14.95 2.03 -4.10
N TYR A 14 14.67 3.10 -3.36
CA TYR A 14 13.64 3.10 -2.32
C TYR A 14 12.26 2.87 -2.91
N ILE A 15 11.90 3.56 -3.99
CA ILE A 15 10.59 3.39 -4.63
C ILE A 15 10.48 1.99 -5.26
N GLN A 16 11.49 1.52 -6.01
CA GLN A 16 11.50 0.19 -6.64
C GLN A 16 11.40 -0.96 -5.63
N LYS A 17 11.88 -0.78 -4.40
CA LYS A 17 11.74 -1.77 -3.32
C LYS A 17 10.30 -1.89 -2.82
N ASN A 18 9.50 -0.84 -2.97
CA ASN A 18 8.14 -0.77 -2.47
C ASN A 18 7.12 -1.04 -3.59
N ASN A 19 6.31 -2.07 -3.43
CA ASN A 19 5.34 -2.51 -4.42
C ASN A 19 3.96 -1.88 -4.22
N TYR A 20 3.72 -1.24 -3.08
CA TYR A 20 2.40 -0.75 -2.70
C TYR A 20 2.46 0.61 -2.02
N LEU A 21 1.47 1.44 -2.33
CA LEU A 21 1.15 2.68 -1.64
C LEU A 21 -0.16 2.51 -0.89
N VAL A 22 -0.20 2.94 0.37
CA VAL A 22 -1.43 2.96 1.19
C VAL A 22 -1.68 4.36 1.70
N LEU A 23 -2.85 4.91 1.38
CA LEU A 23 -3.38 6.14 1.95
C LEU A 23 -4.28 5.79 3.15
N TYR A 24 -3.96 6.38 4.29
CA TYR A 24 -4.62 6.20 5.57
C TYR A 24 -5.78 7.19 5.77
N PRO A 25 -6.69 6.94 6.73
CA PRO A 25 -7.82 7.82 7.00
C PRO A 25 -7.44 9.24 7.40
N ASP A 26 -6.27 9.42 8.01
CA ASP A 26 -5.69 10.70 8.42
C ASP A 26 -4.97 11.42 7.27
N LYS A 27 -5.08 10.90 6.04
CA LYS A 27 -4.42 11.37 4.82
C LYS A 27 -2.92 11.14 4.79
N THR A 28 -2.35 10.38 5.74
CA THR A 28 -0.94 9.97 5.67
C THR A 28 -0.76 8.88 4.62
N ILE A 29 0.41 8.85 4.00
CA ILE A 29 0.77 7.86 2.99
C ILE A 29 1.92 7.02 3.52
N LYS A 30 1.84 5.71 3.34
CA LYS A 30 2.92 4.78 3.63
C LYS A 30 3.17 3.85 2.44
N LEU A 31 4.43 3.49 2.25
CA LEU A 31 4.85 2.54 1.23
C LEU A 31 5.14 1.17 1.86
N TYR A 32 4.87 0.11 1.11
CA TYR A 32 5.07 -1.26 1.56
C TYR A 32 5.71 -2.10 0.46
N THR A 33 6.57 -3.02 0.88
CA THR A 33 7.19 -4.02 0.01
C THR A 33 6.22 -5.16 -0.31
N SER A 34 5.28 -5.49 0.59
CA SER A 34 4.37 -6.62 0.42
C SER A 34 2.98 -6.39 1.05
N LEU A 35 1.96 -7.11 0.55
CA LEU A 35 0.63 -7.13 1.18
C LEU A 35 0.64 -7.66 2.62
N ARG A 36 1.61 -8.52 2.98
CA ARG A 36 1.75 -9.03 4.34
C ARG A 36 2.18 -7.94 5.31
N ASP A 37 2.97 -6.98 4.85
CA ASP A 37 3.37 -5.85 5.68
C ASP A 37 2.21 -4.85 5.86
N ILE A 38 1.36 -4.70 4.85
CA ILE A 38 0.09 -3.95 4.98
C ILE A 38 -0.81 -4.58 6.05
N GLU A 39 -0.97 -5.92 6.03
CA GLU A 39 -1.82 -6.63 6.99
C GLU A 39 -1.43 -6.37 8.45
N LYS A 40 -0.12 -6.34 8.74
CA LYS A 40 0.39 -6.05 10.10
C LYS A 40 -0.05 -4.68 10.62
N ASP A 41 -0.19 -3.70 9.74
CA ASP A 41 -0.51 -2.32 10.09
C ASP A 41 -2.03 -2.05 10.11
N ILE A 42 -2.78 -2.52 9.11
CA ILE A 42 -4.21 -2.16 8.93
C ILE A 42 -5.20 -3.30 9.25
N LEU A 43 -4.69 -4.49 9.58
CA LEU A 43 -5.47 -5.69 9.94
C LEU A 43 -6.44 -6.14 8.83
N ILE A 44 -6.02 -6.00 7.57
CA ILE A 44 -6.76 -6.47 6.39
C ILE A 44 -5.93 -7.52 5.67
N SER A 45 -6.50 -8.71 5.45
CA SER A 45 -5.75 -9.83 4.91
C SER A 45 -5.29 -9.61 3.46
N PRO A 46 -4.11 -10.12 3.06
CA PRO A 46 -3.61 -10.04 1.69
C PRO A 46 -4.60 -10.60 0.67
N SER A 47 -5.27 -11.71 1.00
CA SER A 47 -6.27 -12.34 0.13
C SER A 47 -7.48 -11.43 -0.11
N SER A 48 -7.91 -10.67 0.90
CA SER A 48 -9.00 -9.71 0.78
C SER A 48 -8.60 -8.55 -0.13
N ILE A 49 -7.38 -8.01 0.04
CA ILE A 49 -6.84 -6.93 -0.79
C ILE A 49 -6.74 -7.39 -2.25
N SER A 50 -6.08 -8.52 -2.51
CA SER A 50 -5.92 -9.08 -3.86
C SER A 50 -7.24 -9.37 -4.55
N LYS A 51 -8.21 -9.96 -3.82
CA LYS A 51 -9.55 -10.23 -4.36
C LYS A 51 -10.26 -8.93 -4.73
N LYS A 52 -10.12 -7.88 -3.92
CA LYS A 52 -10.78 -6.59 -4.15
C LYS A 52 -10.14 -5.81 -5.31
N MET A 53 -8.82 -5.86 -5.46
CA MET A 53 -8.13 -5.35 -6.65
C MET A 53 -8.60 -6.06 -7.91
N LYS A 54 -8.60 -7.40 -7.93
CA LYS A 54 -9.03 -8.19 -9.10
C LYS A 54 -10.50 -7.96 -9.49
N ASN A 55 -11.37 -7.72 -8.50
CA ASN A 55 -12.80 -7.50 -8.73
C ASN A 55 -13.14 -6.03 -8.99
N ASN A 56 -12.17 -5.12 -8.97
CA ASN A 56 -12.38 -3.74 -9.31
C ASN A 56 -12.64 -3.63 -10.82
N ARG A 57 -13.80 -3.07 -11.19
CA ARG A 57 -14.25 -2.94 -12.58
C ARG A 57 -13.44 -1.91 -13.39
N ILE A 58 -12.70 -1.05 -12.70
CA ILE A 58 -11.97 0.08 -13.30
C ILE A 58 -10.51 -0.31 -13.56
N SER A 59 -9.84 -0.92 -12.58
CA SER A 59 -8.43 -1.30 -12.68
C SER A 59 -8.07 -2.34 -11.63
N ASP A 60 -7.20 -3.28 -12.01
CA ASP A 60 -6.59 -4.28 -11.11
C ASP A 60 -5.40 -3.73 -10.30
N LYS A 61 -5.06 -2.44 -10.46
CA LYS A 61 -3.93 -1.81 -9.79
C LYS A 61 -4.26 -1.27 -8.41
N TRP A 62 -5.52 -0.96 -8.12
CA TRP A 62 -5.89 -0.34 -6.85
C TRP A 62 -7.20 -0.88 -6.29
N CYS A 63 -7.38 -0.73 -4.98
CA CYS A 63 -8.65 -0.97 -4.31
C CYS A 63 -8.82 -0.06 -3.09
N ILE A 64 -10.06 0.08 -2.63
CA ILE A 64 -10.38 0.71 -1.34
C ILE A 64 -10.81 -0.39 -0.39
N CYS A 65 -10.15 -0.52 0.76
CA CYS A 65 -10.47 -1.49 1.79
C CYS A 65 -11.01 -0.81 3.05
N VAL A 66 -11.91 -1.48 3.76
CA VAL A 66 -12.45 -1.01 5.05
C VAL A 66 -12.11 -2.05 6.09
N SER A 67 -11.38 -1.66 7.14
CA SER A 67 -11.06 -2.58 8.24
C SER A 67 -12.33 -2.92 9.02
N LYS A 68 -12.57 -4.21 9.28
CA LYS A 68 -13.81 -4.66 9.91
C LYS A 68 -13.95 -4.17 11.36
N GLY A 69 -12.83 -4.14 12.09
CA GLY A 69 -12.77 -3.74 13.49
C GLY A 69 -12.87 -2.23 13.67
N SER A 70 -11.96 -1.46 13.04
CA SER A 70 -11.90 -0.01 13.22
C SER A 70 -12.85 0.79 12.33
N LYS A 71 -13.42 0.19 11.28
CA LYS A 71 -14.18 0.87 10.22
C LYS A 71 -13.38 1.91 9.42
N TYR A 72 -12.06 1.92 9.59
CA TYR A 72 -11.19 2.80 8.82
C TYR A 72 -11.10 2.38 7.37
N THR A 73 -11.11 3.39 6.50
CA THR A 73 -11.03 3.26 5.05
C THR A 73 -9.60 3.55 4.60
N PHE A 74 -9.06 2.63 3.80
CA PHE A 74 -7.72 2.70 3.24
C PHE A 74 -7.80 2.61 1.73
N PHE A 75 -7.05 3.44 1.03
CA PHE A 75 -6.80 3.27 -0.39
C PHE A 75 -5.46 2.55 -0.56
N ILE A 76 -5.43 1.53 -1.41
CA ILE A 76 -4.26 0.69 -1.65
C ILE A 76 -4.03 0.64 -3.16
N GLU A 77 -2.82 0.99 -3.60
CA GLU A 77 -2.40 0.96 -5.00
C GLU A 77 -1.11 0.16 -5.14
N LYS A 78 -1.04 -0.63 -6.22
CA LYS A 78 0.16 -1.35 -6.64
C LYS A 78 1.02 -0.41 -7.48
N LEU A 79 2.21 -0.12 -6.98
CA LEU A 79 3.26 0.62 -7.68
C LEU A 79 3.99 -0.39 -8.57
N MET A 80 3.55 -0.56 -9.82
CA MET A 80 4.37 -1.22 -10.83
C MET A 80 5.29 -0.16 -11.43
N ILE A 81 6.60 -0.27 -11.15
CA ILE A 81 7.66 0.48 -11.82
C ILE A 81 8.54 -0.52 -12.55
#